data_AF-A0A6N4WGB5-F1
#
_entry.id   AF-A0A6N4WGB5-F1
#
_cell.length_a   1.000
_cell.length_b   1.000
_cell.length_c   1.000
_cell.angle_alpha   90.00
_cell.angle_beta   90.00
_cell.angle_gamma   90.00
#
_symmetry.space_group_name_H-M   'P 1'
#
loop_
_entity.id
_entity.type
_entity.pdbx_description
1 polymer ?
#
loop_
_entity_poly.entity_id
_entity_poly.type
_entity_poly.pdbx_seq_one_letter_code
_entity_poly.pdbx_strand_id
1 'polypeptide(L)'
;MGGAVEFQHSPGLIAVAILAAPILVAMVGAISGYVAQELRDRADGVVATWAGLRITEHQLVLGYHANARRIPLRGLHVDVEETGSPLRRQHNHRVHLTIDGDGSPIDRWQPYSRANRRSAQHFAATLTTMSQGAHRHELRRYQTRT
;
A
#
# COMPACT_ATOMS: atom_id res chain seq x y z
N MET A 1 37.55 39.59 -23.00
CA MET A 1 36.37 40.17 -22.33
C MET A 1 35.64 39.04 -21.62
N GLY A 2 35.83 38.89 -20.32
CA GLY A 2 35.13 37.89 -19.50
C GLY A 2 34.56 38.59 -18.28
N GLY A 3 33.25 38.83 -18.28
CA GLY A 3 32.55 39.37 -17.11
C GLY A 3 32.45 38.28 -16.05
N ALA A 4 33.11 38.49 -14.92
CA ALA A 4 32.90 37.67 -13.73
C ALA A 4 31.48 37.95 -13.23
N VAL A 5 30.65 36.90 -13.14
CA VAL A 5 29.32 36.99 -12.53
C VAL A 5 29.53 37.07 -11.03
N GLU A 6 29.54 38.28 -10.49
CA GLU A 6 29.66 38.53 -9.06
C GLU A 6 28.32 38.20 -8.40
N PHE A 7 28.20 36.99 -7.86
CA PHE A 7 27.05 36.60 -7.04
C PHE A 7 27.12 37.36 -5.71
N GLN A 8 26.41 38.49 -5.66
CA GLN A 8 26.24 39.30 -4.47
C GLN A 8 25.45 38.50 -3.42
N HIS A 9 26.17 37.84 -2.51
CA HIS A 9 25.56 37.08 -1.43
C HIS A 9 25.11 38.03 -0.32
N SER A 10 23.86 38.48 -0.37
CA SER A 10 23.25 39.22 0.73
C SER A 10 23.19 38.33 1.97
N PRO A 11 23.67 38.76 3.15
CA PRO A 11 23.71 37.94 4.36
C PRO A 11 22.33 37.39 4.78
N GLY A 12 21.25 38.09 4.43
CA GLY A 12 19.87 37.60 4.62
C GLY A 12 19.49 36.41 3.72
N LEU A 13 20.01 36.32 2.49
CA LEU A 13 19.76 35.19 1.59
C LEU A 13 20.50 33.92 2.05
N ILE A 14 21.70 34.08 2.62
CA ILE A 14 22.46 32.96 3.22
C ILE A 14 21.69 32.37 4.39
N ALA A 15 21.15 33.21 5.29
CA ALA A 15 20.39 32.75 6.45
C ALA A 15 19.09 32.02 6.05
N VAL A 16 18.37 32.51 5.03
CA VAL A 16 17.16 31.85 4.51
C VAL A 16 17.49 30.51 3.84
N ALA A 17 18.60 30.44 3.08
CA ALA A 17 19.04 29.19 2.46
C ALA A 17 19.39 28.12 3.50
N ILE A 18 20.05 28.48 4.61
CA ILE A 18 20.41 27.55 5.69
C ILE A 18 19.16 26.97 6.37
N LEU A 19 18.10 27.77 6.54
CA LEU A 19 16.85 27.31 7.16
C LEU A 19 15.96 26.50 6.20
N ALA A 20 15.89 26.89 4.93
CA ALA A 20 15.03 26.23 3.94
C ALA A 20 15.64 24.93 3.39
N ALA A 21 16.98 24.85 3.28
CA ALA A 21 17.68 23.68 2.77
C ALA A 21 17.33 22.36 3.51
N PRO A 22 17.35 22.27 4.85
CA PRO A 22 17.00 21.02 5.53
C PRO A 22 15.54 20.61 5.31
N ILE A 23 14.62 21.57 5.20
CA ILE A 23 13.20 21.30 4.92
C ILE A 23 13.03 20.76 3.50
N LEU A 24 13.70 21.36 2.51
CA LEU A 24 13.68 20.90 1.13
C LEU A 24 14.33 19.52 0.98
N VAL A 25 15.47 19.28 1.64
CA VAL A 25 16.14 17.98 1.66
C VAL A 25 15.28 16.92 2.34
N ALA A 26 14.61 17.25 3.45
CA ALA A 26 13.69 16.33 4.12
C ALA A 26 12.45 16.03 3.25
N MET A 27 11.89 17.03 2.56
CA MET A 27 10.78 16.82 1.62
C MET A 27 11.19 15.97 0.42
N VAL A 28 12.32 16.26 -0.20
CA VAL A 28 12.86 15.44 -1.30
C VAL A 28 13.17 14.03 -0.81
N GLY A 29 13.73 13.86 0.39
CA GLY A 29 13.98 12.56 1.01
C GLY A 29 12.68 11.79 1.31
N ALA A 30 11.64 12.45 1.80
CA ALA A 30 10.34 11.84 2.07
C ALA A 30 9.62 11.43 0.78
N ILE A 31 9.65 12.29 -0.24
CA ILE A 31 9.12 11.98 -1.59
C ILE A 31 9.93 10.83 -2.21
N SER A 32 11.26 10.86 -2.08
CA SER A 32 12.13 9.79 -2.60
C SER A 32 11.90 8.48 -1.87
N GLY A 33 11.61 8.49 -0.57
CA GLY A 33 11.25 7.31 0.20
C GLY A 33 9.92 6.72 -0.25
N TYR A 34 8.89 7.56 -0.43
CA TYR A 34 7.58 7.16 -0.94
C TYR A 34 7.66 6.63 -2.37
N VAL A 35 8.40 7.31 -3.26
CA VAL A 35 8.60 6.90 -4.65
C VAL A 35 9.50 5.66 -4.74
N ALA A 36 10.51 5.51 -3.88
CA ALA A 36 11.32 4.29 -3.83
C ALA A 36 10.53 3.10 -3.30
N GLN A 37 9.56 3.32 -2.39
CA GLN A 37 8.61 2.30 -1.97
C GLN A 37 7.66 1.94 -3.11
N GLU A 38 7.07 2.92 -3.79
CA GLU A 38 6.22 2.71 -4.97
C GLU A 38 6.97 1.96 -6.11
N LEU A 39 8.24 2.31 -6.34
CA LEU A 39 9.08 1.66 -7.36
C LEU A 39 9.51 0.24 -6.94
N ARG A 40 9.82 0.01 -5.65
CA ARG A 40 10.11 -1.33 -5.13
C ARG A 40 8.86 -2.20 -5.11
N ASP A 41 7.71 -1.64 -4.74
CA ASP A 41 6.42 -2.33 -4.77
C ASP A 41 6.04 -2.68 -6.22
N ARG A 42 6.32 -1.81 -7.21
CA ARG A 42 6.20 -2.18 -8.63
C ARG A 42 7.21 -3.25 -9.06
N ALA A 43 8.45 -3.19 -8.60
CA ALA A 43 9.47 -4.20 -8.89
C ALA A 43 9.14 -5.56 -8.25
N ASP A 44 8.47 -5.56 -7.09
CA ASP A 44 7.94 -6.72 -6.37
C ASP A 44 6.55 -7.16 -6.89
N GLY A 45 6.02 -6.49 -7.93
CA GLY A 45 4.76 -6.83 -8.58
C GLY A 45 3.51 -6.58 -7.73
N VAL A 46 3.59 -5.67 -6.74
CA VAL A 46 2.48 -5.28 -5.87
C VAL A 46 1.46 -4.46 -6.66
N VAL A 47 0.23 -4.92 -6.70
CA VAL A 47 -0.89 -4.29 -7.45
C VAL A 47 -1.85 -3.50 -6.55
N ALA A 48 -1.90 -3.84 -5.26
CA ALA A 48 -2.74 -3.14 -4.28
C ALA A 48 -2.23 -3.35 -2.86
N THR A 49 -2.41 -2.34 -2.00
CA THR A 49 -2.02 -2.39 -0.59
C THR A 49 -3.13 -1.87 0.31
N TRP A 50 -3.30 -2.49 1.49
CA TRP A 50 -4.20 -2.02 2.52
C TRP A 50 -3.84 -2.61 3.89
N ALA A 51 -3.75 -1.80 4.95
CA ALA A 51 -3.47 -2.26 6.33
C ALA A 51 -2.29 -3.24 6.49
N GLY A 52 -1.19 -3.01 5.74
CA GLY A 52 -0.01 -3.89 5.78
C GLY A 52 -0.20 -5.22 5.04
N LEU A 53 -1.30 -5.37 4.29
CA LEU A 53 -1.51 -6.41 3.29
C LEU A 53 -1.10 -5.87 1.93
N ARG A 54 -0.46 -6.71 1.12
CA ARG A 54 -0.04 -6.38 -0.24
C ARG A 54 -0.44 -7.50 -1.17
N ILE A 55 -1.17 -7.17 -2.24
CA ILE A 55 -1.51 -8.12 -3.30
C ILE A 55 -0.44 -8.01 -4.37
N THR A 56 0.13 -9.15 -4.75
CA THR A 56 1.01 -9.28 -5.92
C THR A 56 0.28 -10.05 -7.02
N GLU A 57 0.92 -10.29 -8.16
CA GLU A 57 0.31 -11.05 -9.26
C GLU A 57 -0.20 -12.45 -8.86
N HIS A 58 0.47 -13.11 -7.90
CA HIS A 58 0.18 -14.51 -7.54
C HIS A 58 -0.01 -14.73 -6.03
N GLN A 59 0.33 -13.76 -5.19
CA GLN A 59 0.35 -13.94 -3.74
C GLN A 59 -0.24 -12.75 -3.00
N LEU A 60 -0.93 -13.03 -1.90
CA LEU A 60 -1.19 -12.08 -0.83
C LEU A 60 0.01 -12.11 0.14
N VAL A 61 0.55 -10.95 0.45
CA VAL A 61 1.72 -10.78 1.31
C VAL A 61 1.32 -10.03 2.57
N LEU A 62 1.61 -10.61 3.73
CA LEU A 62 1.31 -10.05 5.04
C LEU A 62 2.60 -9.46 5.64
N GLY A 63 2.58 -8.16 5.91
CA GLY A 63 3.70 -7.43 6.51
C GLY A 63 4.75 -6.97 5.50
N TYR A 64 5.88 -6.51 6.04
CA TYR A 64 7.00 -5.93 5.30
C TYR A 64 8.27 -6.76 5.50
N HIS A 65 9.17 -6.78 4.49
CA HIS A 65 10.49 -7.44 4.50
C HIS A 65 10.53 -8.97 4.25
N ALA A 66 11.72 -9.57 4.38
CA ALA A 66 12.04 -10.95 3.99
C ALA A 66 11.23 -12.03 4.73
N ASN A 67 10.70 -11.71 5.92
CA ASN A 67 9.88 -12.64 6.73
C ASN A 67 8.38 -12.47 6.49
N ALA A 68 7.97 -11.74 5.44
CA ALA A 68 6.56 -11.57 5.13
C ALA A 68 5.91 -12.91 4.77
N ARG A 69 4.78 -13.23 5.42
CA ARG A 69 4.01 -14.43 5.09
C ARG A 69 3.38 -14.24 3.72
N ARG A 70 3.60 -15.22 2.82
CA ARG A 70 3.11 -15.21 1.45
C ARG A 70 2.07 -16.32 1.28
N ILE A 71 0.89 -15.93 0.82
CA ILE A 71 -0.27 -16.80 0.70
C ILE A 71 -0.68 -16.83 -0.78
N PRO A 72 -0.80 -17.99 -1.42
CA PRO A 72 -1.31 -18.09 -2.78
C PRO A 72 -2.70 -17.45 -2.91
N LEU A 73 -2.96 -16.72 -3.99
CA LEU A 73 -4.26 -16.03 -4.16
C LEU A 73 -5.44 -16.98 -4.37
N ARG A 74 -5.19 -18.22 -4.79
CA ARG A 74 -6.25 -19.19 -5.10
C ARG A 74 -7.16 -19.43 -3.90
N GLY A 75 -8.47 -19.41 -4.15
CA GLY A 75 -9.46 -19.74 -3.12
C GLY A 75 -9.50 -18.76 -1.95
N LEU A 76 -8.84 -17.60 -2.07
CA LEU A 76 -8.99 -16.54 -1.08
C LEU A 76 -10.33 -15.83 -1.27
N HIS A 77 -11.02 -15.62 -0.16
CA HIS A 77 -12.25 -14.85 -0.06
C HIS A 77 -12.00 -13.66 0.84
N VAL A 78 -12.62 -12.53 0.52
CA VAL A 78 -12.43 -11.29 1.27
C VAL A 78 -13.76 -10.64 1.52
N ASP A 79 -13.92 -10.12 2.73
CA ASP A 79 -15.07 -9.33 3.13
C ASP A 79 -14.61 -8.02 3.78
N VAL A 80 -15.41 -6.97 3.62
CA VAL A 80 -15.13 -5.64 4.16
C VAL A 80 -16.35 -5.11 4.89
N GLU A 81 -16.23 -4.97 6.20
CA GLU A 81 -17.28 -4.48 7.07
C GLU A 81 -16.92 -3.12 7.68
N GLU A 82 -17.94 -2.31 7.94
CA GLU A 82 -17.84 -1.11 8.76
C GLU A 82 -18.31 -1.49 10.17
N THR A 83 -17.44 -1.32 11.17
CA THR A 83 -17.78 -1.63 12.56
C THR A 83 -17.82 -0.36 13.40
N GLY A 84 -18.74 -0.32 14.35
CA GLY A 84 -19.01 0.86 15.18
C GLY A 84 -20.09 1.77 14.62
N SER A 85 -20.51 2.75 15.42
CA SER A 85 -21.60 3.67 15.05
C SER A 85 -21.03 5.06 14.74
N PRO A 86 -21.44 5.70 13.63
CA PRO A 86 -21.10 7.10 13.36
C PRO A 86 -21.71 8.06 14.40
N LEU A 87 -22.72 7.62 15.16
CA LEU A 87 -23.47 8.44 16.12
C LEU A 87 -22.93 8.35 17.56
N ARG A 88 -22.11 7.35 17.89
CA ARG A 88 -21.49 7.22 19.23
C ARG A 88 -20.00 7.54 19.16
N ARG A 89 -19.63 8.70 19.70
CA ARG A 89 -18.28 9.29 19.86
C ARG A 89 -17.09 8.36 19.48
N GLN A 90 -16.67 8.50 18.22
CA GLN A 90 -15.30 8.57 17.66
C GLN A 90 -14.19 7.54 17.97
N HIS A 91 -14.32 6.59 18.90
CA HIS A 91 -13.17 5.68 19.19
C HIS A 91 -13.29 4.26 18.62
N ASN A 92 -14.49 3.86 18.21
CA ASN A 92 -14.77 2.48 17.76
C ASN A 92 -15.22 2.38 16.30
N HIS A 93 -15.26 3.47 15.55
CA HIS A 93 -15.62 3.43 14.13
C HIS A 93 -14.42 2.98 13.29
N ARG A 94 -14.48 1.78 12.72
CA ARG A 94 -13.38 1.14 12.00
C ARG A 94 -13.87 0.49 10.72
N VAL A 95 -12.92 0.28 9.82
CA VAL A 95 -13.08 -0.62 8.67
C VAL A 95 -12.40 -1.93 9.03
N HIS A 96 -13.16 -3.01 9.00
CA HIS A 96 -12.70 -4.39 9.16
C HIS A 96 -12.56 -5.00 7.77
N LEU A 97 -11.45 -5.68 7.54
CA LEU A 97 -11.29 -6.55 6.39
C LEU A 97 -10.91 -7.94 6.88
N THR A 98 -11.65 -8.94 6.43
CA THR A 98 -11.44 -10.36 6.75
C THR A 98 -11.05 -11.09 5.47
N ILE A 99 -10.00 -11.89 5.51
CA ILE A 99 -9.61 -12.78 4.40
C ILE A 99 -9.62 -14.22 4.88
N ASP A 100 -10.35 -15.06 4.16
CA ASP A 100 -10.44 -16.51 4.38
C ASP A 100 -9.80 -17.28 3.21
N GLY A 101 -9.43 -18.54 3.44
CA GLY A 101 -8.98 -19.46 2.38
C GLY A 101 -7.61 -20.13 2.59
N ASP A 102 -6.82 -19.70 3.58
CA ASP A 102 -5.50 -20.28 3.90
C ASP A 102 -5.47 -21.00 5.26
N GLY A 103 -6.57 -21.65 5.63
CA GLY A 103 -6.72 -22.42 6.88
C GLY A 103 -6.83 -21.59 8.17
N SER A 104 -6.55 -20.29 8.13
CA SER A 104 -6.82 -19.36 9.24
C SER A 104 -7.27 -18.01 8.70
N PRO A 105 -8.35 -17.43 9.24
CA PRO A 105 -8.79 -16.08 8.87
C PRO A 105 -7.71 -15.04 9.15
N ILE A 106 -7.65 -14.03 8.29
CA ILE A 106 -6.75 -12.87 8.44
C ILE A 106 -7.60 -11.64 8.66
N ASP A 107 -7.57 -11.12 9.88
CA ASP A 107 -8.27 -9.90 10.24
C ASP A 107 -7.36 -8.67 10.20
N ARG A 108 -7.87 -7.60 9.61
CA ARG A 108 -7.21 -6.29 9.61
C ARG A 108 -8.19 -5.17 9.90
N TRP A 109 -7.72 -4.20 10.68
CA TRP A 109 -8.50 -3.08 11.16
C TRP A 109 -7.80 -1.77 10.81
N GLN A 110 -8.57 -0.80 10.32
CA GLN A 110 -8.13 0.59 10.25
C GLN A 110 -9.18 1.54 10.82
N PRO A 111 -8.77 2.71 11.35
CA PRO A 111 -9.70 3.78 11.69
C PRO A 111 -10.58 4.11 10.49
N TYR A 112 -11.86 4.35 10.76
CA TYR A 112 -12.78 4.73 9.71
C TYR A 112 -12.41 6.10 9.12
N SER A 113 -12.30 6.13 7.80
CA SER A 113 -12.43 7.33 6.99
C SER A 113 -13.08 6.92 5.68
N ARG A 114 -13.76 7.86 4.99
CA ARG A 114 -14.33 7.58 3.66
C ARG A 114 -13.26 7.12 2.67
N ALA A 115 -12.05 7.68 2.77
CA ALA A 115 -10.91 7.27 1.95
C ALA A 115 -10.49 5.83 2.27
N ASN A 116 -10.34 5.48 3.55
CA ASN A 116 -9.94 4.15 3.99
C ASN A 116 -10.97 3.07 3.60
N ARG A 117 -12.26 3.37 3.73
CA ARG A 117 -13.33 2.47 3.29
C ARG A 117 -13.27 2.24 1.78
N ARG A 118 -13.10 3.31 0.99
CA ARG A 118 -12.96 3.19 -0.47
C ARG A 118 -11.71 2.39 -0.85
N SER A 119 -10.57 2.62 -0.20
CA SER A 119 -9.35 1.84 -0.47
C SER A 119 -9.51 0.37 -0.06
N ALA A 120 -10.20 0.08 1.05
CA ALA A 120 -10.48 -1.30 1.47
C ALA A 120 -11.36 -2.03 0.45
N GLN A 121 -12.41 -1.37 -0.04
CA GLN A 121 -13.28 -1.92 -1.09
C GLN A 121 -12.54 -2.15 -2.40
N HIS A 122 -11.66 -1.22 -2.80
CA HIS A 122 -10.82 -1.39 -4.00
C HIS A 122 -9.85 -2.58 -3.84
N PHE A 123 -9.20 -2.69 -2.68
CA PHE A 123 -8.33 -3.81 -2.34
C PHE A 123 -9.09 -5.14 -2.40
N ALA A 124 -10.27 -5.20 -1.78
CA ALA A 124 -11.12 -6.39 -1.79
C ALA A 124 -11.54 -6.79 -3.22
N ALA A 125 -11.98 -5.84 -4.04
CA ALA A 125 -12.34 -6.10 -5.43
C ALA A 125 -11.16 -6.65 -6.26
N THR A 126 -9.96 -6.12 -6.03
CA THR A 126 -8.73 -6.59 -6.66
C THR A 126 -8.42 -8.03 -6.23
N LEU A 127 -8.48 -8.31 -4.93
CA LEU A 127 -8.23 -9.65 -4.38
C LEU A 127 -9.23 -10.68 -4.93
N THR A 128 -10.53 -10.36 -4.93
CA THR A 128 -11.56 -11.25 -5.48
C THR A 128 -11.29 -11.58 -6.95
N THR A 129 -10.98 -10.56 -7.76
CA THR A 129 -10.72 -10.74 -9.19
C THR A 129 -9.51 -11.65 -9.43
N MET A 130 -8.42 -11.42 -8.71
CA MET A 130 -7.19 -12.20 -8.90
C MET A 130 -7.30 -13.61 -8.31
N SER A 131 -7.97 -13.78 -7.18
CA SER A 131 -8.27 -15.10 -6.58
C SER A 131 -9.06 -15.97 -7.55
N GLN A 132 -10.11 -15.43 -8.17
CA GLN A 132 -10.90 -16.13 -9.18
C GLN A 132 -10.08 -16.44 -10.45
N GLY A 133 -9.21 -15.52 -10.88
CA GLY A 133 -8.29 -15.75 -12.00
C GLY A 133 -7.34 -16.92 -11.72
N ALA A 134 -6.69 -16.90 -10.55
CA ALA A 134 -5.76 -17.94 -10.11
C ALA A 134 -6.44 -19.30 -9.99
N HIS A 135 -7.63 -19.35 -9.39
CA HIS A 135 -8.40 -20.60 -9.25
C HIS A 135 -8.79 -21.20 -10.61
N ARG A 136 -9.25 -20.39 -11.56
CA ARG A 136 -9.60 -20.85 -12.92
C ARG A 136 -8.39 -21.41 -13.68
N HIS A 137 -7.23 -20.77 -13.54
CA HIS A 137 -6.01 -21.24 -14.21
C HIS A 137 -5.53 -22.58 -13.66
N GLU A 138 -5.69 -22.81 -12.36
CA GLU A 138 -5.39 -24.09 -11.74
C GLU A 138 -6.29 -25.22 -12.26
N LEU A 139 -7.62 -25.00 -12.31
CA LEU A 139 -8.56 -25.98 -12.85
C LEU A 139 -8.23 -26.38 -14.30
N ARG A 140 -7.83 -25.40 -15.13
CA ARG A 140 -7.40 -25.66 -16.51
C ARG A 140 -6.15 -26.54 -16.59
N ARG A 141 -5.14 -26.31 -15.73
CA ARG A 141 -3.93 -27.13 -15.71
C ARG A 141 -4.22 -28.59 -15.38
N TYR A 142 -5.23 -28.87 -14.55
CA TYR A 142 -5.62 -30.25 -14.24
C TYR A 142 -6.30 -30.96 -15.42
N GLN A 143 -7.09 -30.25 -16.23
CA GLN A 143 -7.79 -30.83 -17.37
C GLN A 143 -6.88 -31.16 -18.57
N THR A 144 -5.73 -30.50 -18.71
CA THR A 144 -4.79 -30.74 -19.82
C THR A 144 -3.80 -31.89 -19.53
N ARG A 145 -3.84 -32.47 -18.33
CA ARG A 145 -2.92 -33.54 -17.90
C ARG A 145 -3.53 -34.94 -17.97
N THR A 146 -4.80 -35.02 -18.37
CA THR A 146 -5.55 -36.25 -18.68
C THR A 146 -5.71 -36.37 -20.19
#